data_AF-A0A7X4YBM6-F1
#
_entry.id   AF-A0A7X4YBM6-F1
#
_cell.length_a   1.000
_cell.length_b   1.000
_cell.length_c   1.000
_cell.angle_alpha   90.00
_cell.angle_beta   90.00
_cell.angle_gamma   90.00
#
_symmetry.space_group_name_H-M   'P 1'
#
loop_
_entity.id
_entity.type
_entity.pdbx_description
1 polymer ?
#
loop_
_entity_poly.entity_id
_entity_poly.type
_entity_poly.pdbx_seq_one_letter_code
_entity_poly.pdbx_strand_id
1 'polypeptide(L)'
;MMNLKPSAAEILLWLFVLNLGVAFGAGLYEHRISLPRWLDVTGGHWSSEAARQDDVGRRFWGVVTTGPLTLLTLASLYFATRATGPLRSWWLAAALVVLVDRVLTFSYFIPTMVRLMQSPDTPAAVETATRWVRMNHLRHALAGGAWFAALQALSWLRVKGGA
;
A
#
# COMPACT_ATOMS: atom_id res chain seq x y z
N MET A 1 32.69 -7.67 20.88
CA MET A 1 31.46 -6.89 21.13
C MET A 1 30.85 -6.52 19.79
N MET A 2 29.69 -7.08 19.43
CA MET A 2 28.97 -6.73 18.18
C MET A 2 28.45 -5.29 18.29
N ASN A 3 28.84 -4.44 17.34
CA ASN A 3 28.30 -3.08 17.23
C ASN A 3 26.87 -3.18 16.66
N LEU A 4 25.88 -3.33 17.54
CA LEU A 4 24.46 -3.57 17.23
C LEU A 4 23.71 -2.34 16.69
N LYS A 5 24.39 -1.29 16.23
CA LYS A 5 23.73 -0.07 15.75
C LYS A 5 23.37 -0.25 14.27
N PRO A 6 22.08 -0.43 13.92
CA PRO A 6 21.69 -0.52 12.53
C PRO A 6 21.98 0.79 11.80
N SER A 7 22.46 0.72 10.56
CA SER A 7 22.66 1.92 9.75
C SER A 7 21.31 2.53 9.36
N ALA A 8 21.31 3.81 8.96
CA ALA A 8 20.09 4.49 8.52
C ALA A 8 19.35 3.74 7.39
N ALA A 9 20.09 3.12 6.47
CA ALA A 9 19.52 2.32 5.39
C ALA A 9 18.80 1.06 5.91
N GLU A 10 19.34 0.42 6.94
CA GLU A 10 18.76 -0.78 7.53
C GLU A 10 17.49 -0.44 8.31
N ILE A 11 17.53 0.63 9.11
CA ILE A 11 16.37 1.17 9.82
C ILE A 11 15.26 1.50 8.80
N LEU A 12 15.61 2.16 7.69
CA LEU A 12 14.66 2.49 6.65
C LEU A 12 14.03 1.25 6.02
N LEU A 13 14.82 0.23 5.67
CA LEU A 13 14.29 -1.00 5.10
C LEU A 13 13.37 -1.73 6.08
N TRP A 14 13.70 -1.75 7.38
CA TRP A 14 12.81 -2.26 8.43
C TRP A 14 11.49 -1.50 8.48
N LEU A 15 11.52 -0.16 8.53
CA LEU A 15 10.32 0.67 8.53
C LEU A 15 9.48 0.46 7.27
N PHE A 16 10.12 0.33 6.12
CA PHE A 16 9.46 0.06 4.84
C PHE A 16 8.74 -1.29 4.86
N VAL A 17 9.39 -2.35 5.33
CA VAL A 17 8.79 -3.69 5.48
C VAL A 17 7.62 -3.68 6.45
N LEU A 18 7.79 -3.07 7.63
CA LEU A 18 6.74 -3.01 8.65
C LEU A 18 5.53 -2.21 8.18
N ASN A 19 5.76 -1.05 7.56
CA ASN A 19 4.68 -0.24 7.03
C ASN A 19 3.94 -0.96 5.88
N LEU A 20 4.65 -1.65 4.99
CA LEU A 20 4.03 -2.47 3.95
C LEU A 20 3.17 -3.59 4.51
N GLY A 21 3.64 -4.28 5.55
CA GLY A 21 2.86 -5.33 6.22
C GLY A 21 1.57 -4.78 6.85
N VAL A 22 1.66 -3.64 7.54
CA VAL A 22 0.48 -2.94 8.10
C VAL A 22 -0.48 -2.51 6.99
N ALA A 23 0.03 -1.88 5.92
CA ALA A 23 -0.78 -1.43 4.80
C ALA A 23 -1.47 -2.60 4.08
N PHE A 24 -0.77 -3.71 3.86
CA PHE A 24 -1.34 -4.90 3.24
C PHE A 24 -2.43 -5.52 4.10
N GLY A 25 -2.18 -5.72 5.39
CA GLY A 25 -3.17 -6.25 6.33
C GLY A 25 -4.41 -5.37 6.46
N ALA A 26 -4.22 -4.05 6.56
CA ALA A 26 -5.33 -3.10 6.60
C ALA A 26 -6.12 -3.06 5.30
N GLY A 27 -5.46 -3.22 4.15
CA GLY A 27 -6.14 -3.36 2.86
C GLY A 27 -7.07 -4.57 2.86
N LEU A 28 -6.56 -5.74 3.27
CA LEU A 28 -7.37 -6.96 3.36
C LEU A 28 -8.57 -6.76 4.29
N TYR A 29 -8.37 -6.09 5.43
CA TYR A 29 -9.44 -5.75 6.36
C TYR A 29 -10.49 -4.85 5.71
N GLU A 30 -10.08 -3.74 5.09
CA GLU A 30 -11.01 -2.84 4.41
C GLU A 30 -11.80 -3.59 3.34
N HIS A 31 -11.13 -4.37 2.50
CA HIS A 31 -11.76 -5.08 1.41
C HIS A 31 -12.76 -6.15 1.88
N ARG A 32 -12.49 -6.83 3.01
CA ARG A 32 -13.32 -7.93 3.52
C ARG A 32 -14.39 -7.50 4.51
N ILE A 33 -14.16 -6.42 5.26
CA ILE A 33 -14.99 -6.03 6.40
C ILE A 33 -15.67 -4.68 6.15
N SER A 34 -14.90 -3.65 5.77
CA SER A 34 -15.46 -2.30 5.60
C SER A 34 -16.25 -2.16 4.31
N LEU A 35 -15.68 -2.61 3.19
CA LEU A 35 -16.20 -2.40 1.84
C LEU A 35 -17.59 -3.01 1.59
N PRO A 36 -17.91 -4.24 2.07
CA PRO A 36 -19.26 -4.79 1.92
C PRO A 36 -20.37 -3.95 2.56
N ARG A 37 -20.03 -3.01 3.46
CA ARG A 37 -21.00 -2.06 4.04
C ARG A 37 -21.32 -0.89 3.10
N TRP A 38 -20.45 -0.61 2.13
CA TRP A 38 -20.60 0.49 1.18
C TRP A 38 -21.12 0.03 -0.17
N LEU A 39 -20.78 -1.19 -0.58
CA LEU A 39 -21.12 -1.71 -1.89
C LEU A 39 -21.69 -3.13 -1.78
N ASP A 40 -22.95 -3.27 -2.14
CA ASP A 40 -23.56 -4.57 -2.46
C ASP A 40 -23.52 -4.75 -3.98
N VAL A 41 -22.59 -5.57 -4.46
CA VAL A 41 -22.43 -5.86 -5.90
C VAL A 41 -23.61 -6.67 -6.43
N THR A 42 -24.20 -7.54 -5.62
CA THR A 42 -25.29 -8.43 -6.04
C THR A 42 -26.64 -7.71 -6.09
N GLY A 43 -26.92 -6.87 -5.08
CA GLY A 43 -28.08 -5.99 -5.05
C GLY A 43 -27.92 -4.73 -5.89
N GLY A 44 -26.69 -4.44 -6.37
CA GLY A 44 -26.40 -3.27 -7.19
C GLY A 44 -26.60 -1.96 -6.42
N HIS A 45 -26.14 -1.90 -5.18
CA HIS A 45 -26.36 -0.77 -4.27
C HIS A 45 -25.04 -0.17 -3.79
N TRP A 46 -24.91 1.15 -3.89
CA TRP A 46 -23.81 1.95 -3.36
C TRP A 46 -24.29 2.88 -2.24
N SER A 47 -23.76 2.68 -1.03
CA SER A 47 -24.01 3.53 0.13
C SER A 47 -22.86 4.53 0.33
N SER A 48 -23.02 5.73 -0.23
CA SER A 48 -22.07 6.83 -0.01
C SER A 48 -22.07 7.32 1.44
N GLU A 49 -23.18 7.17 2.16
CA GLU A 49 -23.27 7.50 3.59
C GLU A 49 -22.42 6.55 4.43
N ALA A 50 -22.52 5.24 4.24
CA ALA A 50 -21.70 4.28 4.97
C ALA A 50 -20.19 4.48 4.67
N ALA A 51 -19.84 4.79 3.42
CA ALA A 51 -18.46 5.12 3.04
C ALA A 51 -17.94 6.38 3.75
N ARG A 52 -18.77 7.43 3.88
CA ARG A 52 -18.46 8.66 4.64
C ARG A 52 -18.39 8.42 6.14
N GLN A 53 -19.23 7.56 6.68
CA GLN A 53 -19.21 7.23 8.11
C GLN A 53 -17.91 6.51 8.51
N ASP A 54 -17.46 5.58 7.66
CA ASP A 54 -16.20 4.86 7.89
C ASP A 54 -14.98 5.77 7.67
N ASP A 55 -14.99 6.60 6.62
CA ASP A 55 -13.93 7.56 6.26
C ASP A 55 -12.51 6.98 6.39
N VAL A 56 -12.33 5.73 5.94
CA VAL A 56 -11.05 5.00 6.07
C VAL A 56 -9.88 5.75 5.43
N GLY A 57 -10.18 6.53 4.38
CA GLY A 57 -9.21 7.35 3.66
C GLY A 57 -8.51 8.34 4.58
N ARG A 58 -9.27 9.12 5.36
CA ARG A 58 -8.71 10.12 6.27
C ARG A 58 -8.29 9.53 7.61
N ARG A 59 -9.10 8.63 8.16
CA ARG A 59 -8.87 8.06 9.49
C ARG A 59 -7.70 7.09 9.57
N PHE A 60 -7.34 6.45 8.45
CA PHE A 60 -6.28 5.46 8.43
C PHE A 60 -5.27 5.70 7.29
N TRP A 61 -5.73 5.70 6.04
CA TRP A 61 -4.81 5.69 4.90
C TRP A 61 -3.95 6.93 4.77
N GLY A 62 -4.49 8.10 5.11
CA GLY A 62 -3.76 9.36 5.17
C GLY A 62 -2.53 9.27 6.09
N VAL A 63 -2.69 8.61 7.24
CA VAL A 63 -1.67 8.51 8.28
C VAL A 63 -0.72 7.33 8.03
N VAL A 64 -1.15 6.25 7.39
CA VAL A 64 -0.30 5.07 7.17
C VAL A 64 0.42 5.10 5.83
N THR A 65 -0.27 5.49 4.77
CA THR A 65 0.23 5.32 3.40
C THR A 65 0.50 6.63 2.66
N THR A 66 -0.46 7.56 2.64
CA THR A 66 -0.37 8.77 1.80
C THR A 66 0.87 9.58 2.13
N GLY A 67 1.13 9.82 3.43
CA GLY A 67 2.38 10.41 3.89
C GLY A 67 3.49 9.36 4.04
N PRO A 68 3.44 8.49 5.08
CA PRO A 68 4.61 7.71 5.45
C PRO A 68 5.09 6.73 4.40
N LEU A 69 4.20 5.94 3.80
CA LEU A 69 4.64 4.97 2.80
C LEU A 69 5.15 5.65 1.53
N THR A 70 4.61 6.81 1.14
CA THR A 70 5.15 7.60 0.03
C THR A 70 6.59 8.05 0.33
N LEU A 71 6.84 8.62 1.51
CA LEU A 71 8.19 9.04 1.92
C LEU A 71 9.15 7.84 2.02
N LEU A 72 8.71 6.74 2.62
CA LEU A 72 9.50 5.51 2.72
C LEU A 72 9.80 4.92 1.33
N THR A 73 8.90 5.06 0.36
CA THR A 73 9.13 4.61 -1.03
C THR A 73 10.22 5.44 -1.70
N LEU A 74 10.14 6.76 -1.61
CA LEU A 74 11.15 7.65 -2.21
C LEU A 74 12.53 7.47 -1.57
N ALA A 75 12.57 7.39 -0.23
CA ALA A 75 13.80 7.09 0.49
C ALA A 75 14.32 5.69 0.13
N SER A 76 13.45 4.69 0.01
CA SER A 76 13.84 3.33 -0.38
C SER A 76 14.46 3.29 -1.77
N LEU A 77 13.89 3.99 -2.76
CA LEU A 77 14.50 4.10 -4.09
C LEU A 77 15.92 4.69 -4.00
N TYR A 78 16.08 5.76 -3.22
CA TYR A 78 17.39 6.39 -3.01
C TYR A 78 18.40 5.42 -2.37
N PHE A 79 18.07 4.73 -1.28
CA PHE A 79 19.02 3.83 -0.62
C PHE A 79 19.25 2.54 -1.40
N ALA A 80 18.22 2.00 -2.05
CA ALA A 80 18.33 0.79 -2.86
C ALA A 80 19.31 0.98 -4.03
N THR A 81 19.36 2.15 -4.68
CA THR A 81 20.35 2.43 -5.73
C THR A 81 21.80 2.44 -5.25
N ARG A 82 22.04 2.57 -3.94
CA ARG A 82 23.38 2.49 -3.31
C ARG A 82 23.72 1.10 -2.78
N ALA A 83 22.74 0.22 -2.67
CA ALA A 83 22.99 -1.17 -2.31
C ALA A 83 23.68 -1.90 -3.48
N THR A 84 24.20 -3.09 -3.17
CA THR A 84 24.88 -3.97 -4.13
C THR A 84 24.36 -5.40 -3.99
N GLY A 85 24.54 -6.21 -5.05
CA GLY A 85 24.15 -7.62 -5.06
C GLY A 85 22.64 -7.85 -4.93
N PRO A 86 22.21 -9.02 -4.40
CA PRO A 86 20.80 -9.38 -4.28
C PRO A 86 19.95 -8.39 -3.47
N LEU A 87 20.51 -7.77 -2.42
CA LEU A 87 19.84 -6.74 -1.62
C LEU A 87 19.33 -5.59 -2.50
N ARG A 88 20.17 -5.10 -3.42
CA ARG A 88 19.79 -4.02 -4.36
C ARG A 88 18.60 -4.43 -5.22
N SER A 89 18.67 -5.61 -5.83
CA SER A 89 17.65 -6.07 -6.78
C SER A 89 16.29 -6.22 -6.11
N TRP A 90 16.23 -6.87 -4.95
CA TRP A 90 14.99 -7.07 -4.21
C TRP A 90 14.44 -5.76 -3.63
N TRP A 91 15.31 -4.89 -3.12
CA TRP A 91 14.86 -3.61 -2.56
C TRP A 91 14.35 -2.67 -3.66
N LEU A 92 15.04 -2.58 -4.80
CA LEU A 92 14.57 -1.79 -5.95
C LEU A 92 13.24 -2.35 -6.50
N ALA A 93 13.13 -3.67 -6.65
CA ALA A 93 11.87 -4.28 -7.11
C ALA A 93 10.71 -3.92 -6.18
N ALA A 94 10.88 -4.07 -4.86
CA ALA A 94 9.88 -3.68 -3.89
C ALA A 94 9.51 -2.20 -4.01
N ALA A 95 10.51 -1.31 -4.02
CA ALA A 95 10.30 0.13 -4.08
C ALA A 95 9.61 0.58 -5.38
N LEU A 96 9.95 -0.02 -6.52
CA LEU A 96 9.31 0.27 -7.81
C LEU A 96 7.86 -0.21 -7.87
N VAL A 97 7.55 -1.39 -7.32
CA VAL A 97 6.17 -1.88 -7.24
C VAL A 97 5.33 -0.95 -6.36
N VAL A 98 5.85 -0.48 -5.22
CA VAL A 98 5.14 0.50 -4.38
C VAL A 98 5.02 1.85 -5.08
N LEU A 99 6.02 2.28 -5.86
CA LEU A 99 5.93 3.50 -6.64
C LEU A 99 4.77 3.44 -7.64
N VAL A 100 4.61 2.33 -8.36
CA VAL A 100 3.46 2.12 -9.26
C VAL A 100 2.15 2.19 -8.48
N ASP A 101 2.06 1.50 -7.34
CA ASP A 101 0.88 1.60 -6.48
C ASP A 101 0.60 3.05 -6.05
N ARG A 102 1.62 3.83 -5.70
CA ARG A 102 1.46 5.25 -5.32
C ARG A 102 0.94 6.08 -6.47
N VAL A 103 1.49 5.91 -7.67
CA VAL A 103 0.98 6.59 -8.86
C VAL A 103 -0.50 6.27 -9.09
N LEU A 104 -0.89 4.99 -9.01
CA LEU A 104 -2.30 4.58 -9.11
C LEU A 104 -3.16 5.16 -7.98
N THR A 105 -2.63 5.21 -6.76
CA THR A 105 -3.33 5.73 -5.58
C THR A 105 -3.70 7.21 -5.78
N PHE A 106 -2.73 8.02 -6.21
CA PHE A 106 -2.93 9.45 -6.40
C PHE A 106 -3.70 9.80 -7.67
N SER A 107 -3.52 9.05 -8.76
CA SER A 107 -4.19 9.33 -10.04
C SER A 107 -5.59 8.74 -10.15
N TYR A 108 -5.85 7.60 -9.52
CA TYR A 108 -7.11 6.85 -9.69
C TYR A 108 -7.85 6.63 -8.38
N PHE A 109 -7.25 5.99 -7.36
CA PHE A 109 -8.01 5.52 -6.19
C PHE A 109 -8.56 6.65 -5.33
N ILE A 110 -7.73 7.63 -4.95
CA ILE A 110 -8.16 8.76 -4.11
C ILE A 110 -9.20 9.61 -4.85
N PRO A 111 -8.96 10.10 -6.08
CA PRO A 111 -9.95 10.93 -6.77
C PRO A 111 -11.27 10.20 -7.01
N THR A 112 -11.22 8.90 -7.34
CA THR A 112 -12.43 8.12 -7.58
C THR A 112 -13.22 7.89 -6.31
N MET A 113 -12.57 7.56 -5.19
CA MET A 113 -13.27 7.38 -3.92
C MET A 113 -13.91 8.69 -3.43
N VAL A 114 -13.22 9.82 -3.55
CA VAL A 114 -13.79 11.14 -3.21
C VAL A 114 -15.06 11.43 -4.00
N ARG A 115 -15.07 11.15 -5.32
CA ARG A 115 -16.27 11.30 -6.16
C ARG A 115 -17.38 10.34 -5.76
N LEU A 116 -17.05 9.06 -5.52
CA LEU A 116 -18.02 8.05 -5.10
C LEU A 116 -18.68 8.41 -3.75
N MET A 117 -17.90 8.91 -2.79
CA MET A 117 -18.40 9.39 -1.50
C MET A 117 -19.32 10.62 -1.62
N GLN A 118 -19.38 11.28 -2.77
CA GLN A 118 -20.31 12.38 -3.05
C GLN A 118 -21.46 11.97 -3.99
N SER A 119 -21.40 10.76 -4.54
CA SER A 119 -22.37 10.28 -5.53
C SER A 119 -23.60 9.68 -4.83
N PRO A 120 -24.82 9.91 -5.37
CA PRO A 120 -26.00 9.18 -4.94
C PRO A 120 -25.93 7.72 -5.39
N ASP A 121 -26.75 6.88 -4.77
CA ASP A 121 -26.92 5.50 -5.19
C ASP A 121 -27.58 5.44 -6.58
N THR A 122 -26.77 5.11 -7.58
CA THR A 122 -27.18 5.07 -8.99
C THR A 122 -26.45 3.96 -9.71
N PRO A 123 -26.99 3.41 -10.82
CA PRO A 123 -26.31 2.37 -11.58
C PRO A 123 -24.88 2.77 -12.01
N ALA A 124 -24.67 4.02 -12.38
CA ALA A 124 -23.35 4.54 -12.77
C ALA A 124 -22.35 4.60 -11.60
N ALA A 125 -22.82 4.96 -10.40
CA ALA A 125 -22.00 4.95 -9.19
C ALA A 125 -21.61 3.51 -8.81
N VAL A 126 -22.55 2.57 -8.89
CA VAL A 126 -22.33 1.14 -8.63
C VAL A 126 -21.34 0.54 -9.62
N GLU A 127 -21.45 0.87 -10.91
CA GLU A 127 -20.49 0.42 -11.93
C GLU A 127 -19.09 0.94 -11.63
N THR A 128 -18.99 2.24 -11.29
CA THR A 128 -17.73 2.88 -10.93
C THR A 128 -17.12 2.27 -9.67
N ALA A 129 -17.93 2.03 -8.63
CA ALA A 129 -17.51 1.38 -7.39
C ALA A 129 -17.06 -0.07 -7.63
N THR A 130 -17.79 -0.82 -8.45
CA THR A 130 -17.41 -2.19 -8.84
C THR A 130 -16.08 -2.21 -9.58
N ARG A 131 -15.87 -1.25 -10.50
CA ARG A 131 -14.58 -1.08 -11.19
C ARG A 131 -13.46 -0.73 -10.22
N TRP A 132 -13.72 0.18 -9.28
CA TRP A 132 -12.78 0.56 -8.24
C TRP A 132 -12.37 -0.65 -7.38
N VAL A 133 -13.31 -1.51 -7.00
CA VAL A 133 -13.04 -2.76 -6.26
C VAL A 133 -12.19 -3.74 -7.07
N ARG A 134 -12.49 -3.92 -8.36
CA ARG A 134 -11.69 -4.77 -9.25
C ARG A 134 -10.25 -4.29 -9.33
N MET A 135 -10.05 -2.99 -9.51
CA MET A 135 -8.72 -2.38 -9.47
C MET A 135 -8.07 -2.52 -8.09
N ASN A 136 -8.87 -2.48 -7.02
CA ASN A 136 -8.35 -2.65 -5.67
C ASN A 136 -7.75 -4.06 -5.47
N HIS A 137 -8.27 -5.12 -6.11
CA HIS A 137 -7.60 -6.43 -6.07
C HIS A 137 -6.18 -6.40 -6.65
N LEU A 138 -5.99 -5.72 -7.78
CA LEU A 138 -4.65 -5.49 -8.35
C LEU A 138 -3.77 -4.74 -7.35
N ARG A 139 -4.32 -3.69 -6.71
CA ARG A 139 -3.63 -2.91 -5.68
C ARG A 139 -3.15 -3.79 -4.52
N HIS A 140 -3.99 -4.72 -4.05
CA HIS A 140 -3.61 -5.68 -3.01
C HIS A 140 -2.51 -6.64 -3.45
N ALA A 141 -2.58 -7.14 -4.69
CA ALA A 141 -1.55 -7.99 -5.25
C ALA A 141 -0.20 -7.25 -5.35
N LEU A 142 -0.21 -5.98 -5.77
CA LEU A 142 0.98 -5.12 -5.80
C LEU A 142 1.53 -4.90 -4.38
N ALA A 143 0.68 -4.56 -3.40
CA ALA A 143 1.10 -4.36 -2.02
C ALA A 143 1.70 -5.63 -1.40
N GLY A 144 1.07 -6.80 -1.60
CA GLY A 144 1.59 -8.08 -1.13
C GLY A 144 2.91 -8.47 -1.82
N GLY A 145 2.99 -8.30 -3.14
CA GLY A 145 4.21 -8.55 -3.91
C GLY A 145 5.38 -7.65 -3.49
N ALA A 146 5.11 -6.36 -3.29
CA ALA A 146 6.09 -5.43 -2.75
C ALA A 146 6.54 -5.80 -1.34
N TRP A 147 5.60 -6.20 -0.48
CA TRP A 147 5.92 -6.60 0.89
C TRP A 147 6.83 -7.85 0.92
N PHE A 148 6.52 -8.87 0.12
CA PHE A 148 7.37 -10.06 0.02
C PHE A 148 8.74 -9.76 -0.60
N ALA A 149 8.81 -8.91 -1.62
CA ALA A 149 10.09 -8.45 -2.17
C ALA A 149 10.90 -7.66 -1.13
N ALA A 150 10.27 -6.83 -0.30
CA ALA A 150 10.92 -6.09 0.77
C ALA A 150 11.41 -7.02 1.90
N LEU A 151 10.62 -8.03 2.29
CA LEU A 151 11.04 -9.08 3.23
C LEU A 151 12.23 -9.86 2.70
N GLN A 152 12.24 -10.16 1.39
CA GLN A 152 13.37 -10.80 0.75
C GLN A 152 14.61 -9.88 0.72
N ALA A 153 14.44 -8.59 0.47
CA ALA A 153 15.55 -7.63 0.62
C ALA A 153 16.09 -7.62 2.06
N LEU A 154 15.19 -7.62 3.05
CA LEU A 154 15.53 -7.64 4.46
C LEU A 154 16.31 -8.90 4.87
N SER A 155 16.02 -10.06 4.27
CA SER A 155 16.76 -11.30 4.55
C SER A 155 18.22 -11.24 4.13
N TRP A 156 18.56 -10.42 3.14
CA TRP A 156 19.93 -10.19 2.68
C TRP A 156 20.74 -9.19 3.52
N LEU A 157 20.14 -8.46 4.47
CA LEU A 157 20.85 -7.50 5.33
C LEU A 157 21.96 -8.17 6.16
N ARG A 158 21.68 -9.34 6.75
CA ARG A 158 22.63 -10.01 7.66
C ARG A 158 23.72 -10.80 6.94
N VAL A 159 23.50 -11.20 5.69
CA VAL A 159 24.50 -11.95 4.90
C VAL A 159 25.74 -11.08 4.62
N LYS A 160 25.60 -9.75 4.60
CA LYS A 160 26.72 -8.81 4.46
C LYS A 160 27.58 -8.63 5.73
N GLY A 161 27.08 -9.01 6.91
CA GLY A 161 27.79 -8.79 8.17
C GLY A 161 28.72 -9.93 8.60
N GLY A 162 28.76 -11.03 7.84
CA GLY A 162 29.49 -12.25 8.18
C GLY A 162 30.44 -12.77 7.10
N ALA A 163 30.78 -11.94 6.11
CA ALA A 163 31.78 -12.24 5.08
C ALA A 163 32.95 -11.27 5.19
#